data_AF-B4QTR8-F1
#
_entry.id   AF-B4QTR8-F1
#
_cell.length_a   1.000
_cell.length_b   1.000
_cell.length_c   1.000
_cell.angle_alpha   90.00
_cell.angle_beta   90.00
_cell.angle_gamma   90.00
#
_symmetry.space_group_name_H-M   'P 1'
#
loop_
_entity.id
_entity.type
_entity.pdbx_description
1 polymer ?
#
loop_
_entity_poly.entity_id
_entity_poly.type
_entity_poly.pdbx_seq_one_letter_code
_entity_poly.pdbx_strand_id
1 'polypeptide(L)'
;MLQPSLLVALLLLLVHLENASGKPPTKELPRPLIPLHYQDQEEELQPELEAKATFQSTRNGRSRRPTLMDVALQQSVRQGLDAMTELYGRIQPEMLRNGQTLQDNHPAAMLSRFNAPTMDSERREMAAYATIAAAKAFRKK
;
A
#
# COMPACT_ATOMS: atom_id res chain seq x y z
N MET A 1 13.63 60.11 -6.37
CA MET A 1 14.17 59.37 -5.21
C MET A 1 13.44 58.04 -5.13
N LEU A 2 14.11 56.93 -5.45
CA LEU A 2 13.47 55.60 -5.44
C LEU A 2 13.25 55.15 -3.99
N GLN A 3 12.02 54.74 -3.66
CA GLN A 3 11.66 54.29 -2.33
C GLN A 3 12.36 52.95 -2.01
N PRO A 4 12.92 52.78 -0.80
CA PRO A 4 13.65 51.57 -0.41
C PRO A 4 12.76 50.32 -0.38
N SER A 5 11.44 50.49 -0.18
CA SER A 5 10.46 49.41 -0.22
C SER A 5 10.38 48.71 -1.58
N LEU A 6 10.56 49.47 -2.66
CA LEU A 6 10.48 48.95 -4.03
C LEU A 6 11.71 48.09 -4.36
N LEU A 7 12.89 48.46 -3.83
CA LEU A 7 14.10 47.65 -3.95
C LEU A 7 13.99 46.33 -3.19
N VAL A 8 13.40 46.33 -1.99
CA VAL A 8 13.18 45.10 -1.19
C VAL A 8 12.19 44.16 -1.89
N ALA A 9 11.10 44.70 -2.44
CA ALA A 9 10.12 43.91 -3.19
C ALA A 9 10.73 43.28 -4.45
N LEU A 10 11.58 44.02 -5.18
CA LEU A 10 12.27 43.52 -6.35
C LEU A 10 13.28 42.41 -6.00
N LEU A 11 13.98 42.56 -4.87
CA LEU A 11 14.95 41.58 -4.39
C LEU A 11 14.26 40.28 -3.94
N LEU A 12 13.12 40.38 -3.26
CA LEU A 12 12.29 39.22 -2.91
C LEU A 12 11.75 38.50 -4.16
N LEU A 13 11.34 39.26 -5.18
CA LEU A 13 10.83 38.69 -6.43
C LEU A 13 11.94 37.98 -7.22
N LEU A 14 13.16 38.53 -7.26
CA LEU A 14 14.31 37.87 -7.86
C LEU A 14 14.70 36.58 -7.13
N VAL A 15 14.68 36.57 -5.80
CA VAL A 15 14.94 35.37 -4.99
C VAL A 15 13.90 34.28 -5.23
N HIS A 16 12.63 34.64 -5.47
CA HIS A 16 11.58 33.66 -5.79
C HIS A 16 11.69 33.12 -7.22
N LEU A 17 12.19 33.93 -8.16
CA LEU A 17 12.40 33.51 -9.54
C LEU A 17 13.60 32.57 -9.68
N GLU A 18 14.67 32.81 -8.93
CA GLU A 18 15.86 31.95 -8.88
C GLU A 18 15.53 30.56 -8.27
N ASN A 19 14.61 30.52 -7.30
CA ASN A 19 14.18 29.27 -6.65
C ASN A 19 13.17 28.44 -7.47
N ALA A 20 12.67 28.97 -8.59
CA ALA A 20 11.75 28.27 -9.50
C ALA A 20 12.48 27.43 -10.57
N SER A 21 13.81 27.57 -10.68
CA SER A 21 14.65 26.82 -11.64
C SER A 21 15.25 25.53 -11.06
N GLY A 22 14.71 25.04 -9.95
CA GLY A 22 15.03 23.72 -9.40
C GLY A 22 13.94 22.72 -9.76
N LYS A 23 14.29 21.60 -10.39
CA LYS A 23 13.39 20.44 -10.49
C LYS A 23 12.82 20.16 -9.08
N PRO A 24 11.51 19.90 -8.93
CA PRO A 24 10.94 19.64 -7.60
C PRO A 24 11.74 18.52 -6.93
N PRO A 25 12.01 18.59 -5.62
CA PRO A 25 12.70 17.52 -4.93
C PRO A 25 11.88 16.26 -5.17
N THR A 26 12.44 15.31 -5.91
CA THR A 26 11.85 13.99 -6.09
C THR A 26 11.80 13.38 -4.70
N LYS A 27 10.60 13.43 -4.10
CA LYS A 27 10.29 12.76 -2.86
C LYS A 27 10.40 11.27 -3.15
N GLU A 28 11.61 10.73 -3.00
CA GLU A 28 11.84 9.31 -3.20
C GLU A 28 10.89 8.56 -2.28
N LEU A 29 10.06 7.72 -2.88
CA LEU A 29 9.15 6.86 -2.15
C LEU A 29 10.00 5.99 -1.20
N PRO A 30 9.53 5.77 0.05
CA PRO A 30 10.21 4.86 0.95
C PRO A 30 10.37 3.52 0.24
N ARG A 31 11.62 3.05 0.12
CA ARG A 31 11.91 1.78 -0.53
C ARG A 31 11.28 0.65 0.28
N PRO A 32 10.68 -0.36 -0.38
CA PRO A 32 10.09 -1.49 0.32
C PRO A 32 11.17 -2.22 1.13
N LEU A 33 10.80 -2.65 2.34
CA LEU A 33 11.69 -3.39 3.26
C LEU A 33 12.09 -4.76 2.73
N ILE A 34 11.40 -5.26 1.71
CA ILE A 34 11.62 -6.56 1.07
C ILE A 34 11.91 -6.29 -0.41
N PRO A 35 13.13 -6.58 -0.90
CA PRO A 35 13.41 -6.56 -2.33
C PRO A 35 12.49 -7.58 -3.02
N LEU A 36 11.67 -7.13 -3.96
CA LEU A 36 10.95 -8.03 -4.86
C LEU A 36 11.98 -8.67 -5.79
N HIS A 37 12.43 -9.87 -5.43
CA HIS A 37 13.23 -10.69 -6.32
C HIS A 37 12.29 -11.21 -7.40
N TYR A 38 12.37 -10.64 -8.61
CA TYR A 38 11.76 -11.24 -9.79
C TYR A 38 12.52 -12.51 -10.10
N GLN A 39 12.05 -13.62 -9.56
CA GLN A 39 12.55 -14.94 -9.88
C GLN A 39 11.53 -15.55 -10.84
N ASP A 40 11.82 -15.43 -12.14
CA ASP A 40 11.20 -16.21 -13.20
C ASP A 40 11.47 -17.70 -12.93
N GLN A 41 10.62 -18.37 -12.16
CA GLN A 41 10.55 -19.83 -12.12
C GLN A 41 9.08 -20.26 -12.05
N GLU A 42 8.68 -20.94 -13.13
CA GLU A 42 7.40 -21.61 -13.31
C GLU A 42 7.25 -22.76 -12.28
N GLU A 43 6.03 -22.95 -11.79
CA GLU A 43 5.45 -24.16 -11.17
C GLU A 43 6.29 -24.99 -10.17
N GLU A 44 6.01 -24.83 -8.87
CA GLU A 44 5.71 -26.00 -8.03
C GLU A 44 4.83 -25.58 -6.83
N LEU A 45 3.78 -26.37 -6.57
CA LEU A 45 2.87 -26.18 -5.44
C LEU A 45 3.65 -26.16 -4.10
N GLN A 46 3.39 -25.11 -3.30
CA GLN A 46 3.55 -24.99 -1.83
C GLN A 46 4.40 -26.05 -1.10
N PRO A 47 5.34 -25.56 -0.24
CA PRO A 47 4.91 -25.37 1.15
C PRO A 47 5.28 -23.97 1.66
N GLU A 48 4.38 -23.01 1.51
CA GLU A 48 4.45 -21.68 2.15
C GLU A 48 4.16 -21.72 3.67
N LEU A 49 4.56 -22.80 4.36
CA LEU A 49 4.45 -22.91 5.83
C LEU A 49 5.81 -22.99 6.53
N GLU A 50 6.92 -23.17 5.81
CA GLU A 50 8.26 -23.29 6.42
C GLU A 50 9.13 -22.02 6.32
N ALA A 51 8.74 -21.02 5.52
CA ALA A 51 9.47 -19.75 5.44
C ALA A 51 9.20 -18.77 6.60
N LYS A 52 8.39 -19.17 7.59
CA LYS A 52 7.98 -18.30 8.72
C LYS A 52 8.90 -18.38 9.95
N ALA A 53 10.02 -19.10 9.88
CA ALA A 53 10.86 -19.38 11.04
C ALA A 53 12.31 -18.86 10.95
N THR A 54 12.73 -18.21 9.86
CA THR A 54 14.14 -17.80 9.67
C THR A 54 14.38 -16.30 9.85
N PHE A 55 13.63 -15.65 10.74
CA PHE A 55 13.98 -14.33 11.30
C PHE A 55 14.67 -14.42 12.66
N GLN A 56 15.18 -15.60 13.02
CA GLN A 56 16.20 -15.78 14.05
C GLN A 56 17.51 -16.07 13.29
N SER A 57 18.68 -15.54 13.59
CA SER A 57 19.14 -14.75 14.71
C SER A 57 20.57 -14.33 14.35
N THR A 58 20.76 -13.12 13.83
CA THR A 58 22.09 -12.48 13.80
C THR A 58 22.12 -11.24 14.70
N ARG A 59 21.25 -11.20 15.72
CA ARG A 59 21.33 -10.20 16.79
C ARG A 59 22.38 -10.66 17.81
N ASN A 60 23.62 -10.29 17.54
CA ASN A 60 24.75 -10.40 18.46
C ASN A 60 24.35 -10.03 19.90
N GLY A 61 24.52 -10.98 20.83
CA GLY A 61 24.75 -10.75 22.27
C GLY A 61 23.85 -9.77 23.03
N ARG A 62 22.60 -9.52 22.62
CA ARG A 62 21.70 -8.60 23.36
C ARG A 62 20.93 -9.36 24.44
N SER A 63 20.83 -8.75 25.63
CA SER A 63 20.10 -9.27 26.78
C SER A 63 18.71 -9.77 26.40
N ARG A 64 18.28 -10.92 26.94
CA ARG A 64 16.94 -11.52 26.75
C ARG A 64 15.76 -10.66 27.26
N ARG A 65 16.01 -9.41 27.66
CA ARG A 65 14.97 -8.51 28.17
C ARG A 65 14.27 -7.85 26.97
N PRO A 66 12.94 -7.84 26.95
CA PRO A 66 12.20 -7.15 25.90
C PRO A 66 12.57 -5.68 25.91
N THR A 67 12.83 -5.13 24.73
CA THR A 67 13.04 -3.68 24.60
C THR A 67 11.71 -2.96 24.77
N LEU A 68 11.75 -1.67 25.12
CA LEU A 68 10.55 -0.84 25.18
C LEU A 68 9.79 -0.85 23.83
N MET A 69 10.52 -0.95 22.72
CA MET A 69 9.95 -1.11 21.39
C MET A 69 9.19 -2.43 21.27
N ASP A 70 9.75 -3.55 21.72
CA ASP A 70 9.09 -4.87 21.65
C ASP A 70 7.79 -4.87 22.46
N VAL A 71 7.79 -4.22 23.64
CA VAL A 71 6.59 -4.07 24.47
C VAL A 71 5.55 -3.19 23.79
N ALA A 72 5.96 -2.05 23.22
CA ALA A 72 5.06 -1.14 22.50
C ALA A 72 4.41 -1.83 21.30
N LEU A 73 5.19 -2.58 20.51
CA LEU A 73 4.70 -3.37 19.39
C LEU A 73 3.72 -4.45 19.85
N GLN A 74 4.03 -5.19 20.91
CA GLN A 74 3.14 -6.22 21.42
C GLN A 74 1.83 -5.62 21.94
N GLN A 75 1.88 -4.48 22.62
CA GLN A 75 0.69 -3.78 23.11
C GLN A 75 -0.14 -3.22 21.95
N SER A 76 0.49 -2.60 20.95
CA SER A 76 -0.24 -2.07 19.79
C SER A 76 -0.91 -3.17 18.98
N VAL A 77 -0.25 -4.33 18.81
CA VAL A 77 -0.84 -5.49 18.12
C VAL A 77 -2.03 -6.01 18.89
N ARG A 78 -1.91 -6.16 20.21
CA ARG A 78 -3.01 -6.64 21.05
C ARG A 78 -4.21 -5.70 21.00
N GLN A 79 -3.98 -4.41 21.21
CA GLN A 79 -5.05 -3.40 21.15
C GLN A 79 -5.70 -3.33 19.77
N GLY A 80 -4.89 -3.41 18.70
CA GLY A 80 -5.40 -3.46 17.34
C GLY A 80 -6.29 -4.69 17.12
N LEU A 81 -5.86 -5.86 17.58
CA LEU A 81 -6.64 -7.09 17.46
C LEU A 81 -7.93 -7.01 18.28
N ASP A 82 -7.88 -6.55 19.52
CA ASP A 82 -9.05 -6.36 20.37
C ASP A 82 -10.06 -5.40 19.71
N ALA A 83 -9.58 -4.26 19.19
CA ALA A 83 -10.41 -3.31 18.44
C ALA A 83 -11.05 -3.93 17.18
N MET A 84 -10.31 -4.75 16.43
CA MET A 84 -10.87 -5.45 15.27
C MET A 84 -11.93 -6.48 15.68
N THR A 85 -11.72 -7.22 16.78
CA THR A 85 -12.72 -8.17 17.28
C THR A 85 -14.01 -7.46 17.70
N GLU A 86 -13.92 -6.27 18.28
CA GLU A 86 -15.08 -5.45 18.61
C GLU A 86 -15.77 -4.89 17.36
N LEU A 87 -14.99 -4.33 16.44
CA LEU A 87 -15.49 -3.75 15.19
C LEU A 87 -16.26 -4.78 14.36
N TYR A 88 -15.67 -5.95 14.12
CA TYR A 88 -16.28 -6.98 13.28
C TYR A 88 -17.24 -7.89 14.04
N GLY A 89 -17.03 -8.08 15.35
CA GLY A 89 -17.87 -8.97 16.16
C GLY A 89 -19.15 -8.33 16.69
N ARG A 90 -19.15 -7.02 16.93
CA ARG A 90 -20.31 -6.30 17.52
C ARG A 90 -20.75 -5.12 16.68
N ILE A 91 -19.84 -4.19 16.39
CA ILE A 91 -20.20 -2.90 15.79
C ILE A 91 -20.75 -3.08 14.38
N GLN A 92 -20.04 -3.78 13.49
CA GLN A 92 -20.49 -3.97 12.11
C GLN A 92 -21.84 -4.71 12.02
N PRO A 93 -22.07 -5.83 12.73
CA PRO A 93 -23.39 -6.48 12.76
C PRO A 93 -24.51 -5.55 13.24
N GLU A 94 -24.28 -4.75 14.27
CA GLU A 94 -25.26 -3.79 14.78
C GLU A 94 -25.52 -2.67 13.76
N MET A 95 -24.48 -2.13 13.14
CA MET A 95 -24.61 -1.13 12.07
C MET A 95 -25.45 -1.66 10.90
N LEU A 96 -25.22 -2.91 10.49
CA LEU A 96 -26.00 -3.56 9.43
C LEU A 96 -27.46 -3.78 9.85
N ARG A 97 -27.71 -4.24 11.08
CA ARG A 97 -29.07 -4.38 11.64
C ARG A 97 -29.81 -3.04 11.69
N ASN A 98 -29.09 -1.96 11.96
CA ASN A 98 -29.61 -0.61 12.00
C ASN A 98 -29.72 0.04 10.61
N GLY A 99 -29.38 -0.67 9.53
CA GLY A 99 -29.45 -0.16 8.17
C GLY A 99 -28.43 0.96 7.87
N GLN A 100 -27.33 1.05 8.63
CA GLN A 100 -26.26 2.03 8.42
C GLN A 100 -25.33 1.60 7.29
N THR A 101 -25.90 1.41 6.09
CA THR A 101 -25.13 1.13 4.87
C THR A 101 -24.87 2.43 4.11
N LEU A 102 -23.71 2.51 3.46
CA LEU A 102 -23.45 3.62 2.54
C LEU A 102 -24.37 3.50 1.33
N GLN A 103 -24.94 4.64 0.92
CA GLN A 103 -25.70 4.71 -0.32
C GLN A 103 -24.79 4.48 -1.53
N ASP A 104 -25.34 3.92 -2.61
CA ASP A 104 -24.61 3.65 -3.86
C ASP A 104 -23.99 4.90 -4.49
N ASN A 105 -24.59 6.07 -4.22
CA ASN A 105 -24.10 7.35 -4.73
C ASN A 105 -22.94 7.93 -3.90
N HIS A 106 -22.60 7.31 -2.77
CA HIS A 106 -21.52 7.78 -1.93
C HIS A 106 -20.15 7.44 -2.57
N PRO A 107 -19.18 8.38 -2.62
CA PRO A 107 -17.89 8.13 -3.28
C PRO A 107 -17.16 6.90 -2.75
N ALA A 108 -17.22 6.65 -1.43
CA ALA A 108 -16.64 5.44 -0.85
C ALA A 108 -17.34 4.14 -1.29
N ALA A 109 -18.65 4.16 -1.55
CA ALA A 109 -19.36 3.01 -2.12
C ALA A 109 -18.96 2.78 -3.59
N MET A 110 -18.83 3.86 -4.37
CA MET A 110 -18.35 3.76 -5.75
C MET A 110 -16.92 3.20 -5.82
N LEU A 111 -16.01 3.68 -4.97
CA LEU A 111 -14.64 3.16 -4.88
C LEU A 111 -14.60 1.69 -4.48
N SER A 112 -15.46 1.27 -3.54
CA SER A 112 -15.57 -0.14 -3.15
C SER A 112 -15.98 -1.03 -4.33
N ARG A 113 -16.79 -0.52 -5.25
CA ARG A 113 -17.24 -1.28 -6.43
C ARG A 113 -16.21 -1.33 -7.55
N PHE A 114 -15.25 -0.41 -7.57
CA PHE A 114 -14.24 -0.32 -8.62
C PHE A 114 -13.39 -1.58 -8.78
N ASN A 115 -13.05 -2.24 -7.67
CA ASN A 115 -12.28 -3.49 -7.66
C ASN A 115 -13.13 -4.73 -7.39
N ALA A 116 -14.46 -4.60 -7.30
CA ALA A 116 -15.31 -5.76 -7.07
C ALA A 116 -15.35 -6.62 -8.35
N PRO A 117 -15.18 -7.95 -8.26
CA PRO A 117 -15.30 -8.84 -9.40
C PRO A 117 -16.71 -8.69 -9.99
N THR A 118 -16.80 -8.10 -11.17
CA THR A 118 -18.05 -8.02 -11.94
C THR A 118 -18.30 -9.34 -12.65
N MET A 119 -19.55 -9.68 -12.99
CA MET A 119 -19.86 -10.88 -13.78
C MET A 119 -19.06 -11.01 -15.08
N ASP A 120 -18.55 -9.90 -15.61
CA ASP A 120 -17.70 -9.87 -16.81
C ASP A 120 -16.21 -10.14 -16.54
N SER A 121 -15.75 -10.13 -15.28
CA SER A 121 -14.32 -10.32 -14.97
C SER A 121 -13.85 -11.72 -15.36
N GLU A 122 -14.60 -12.75 -14.98
CA GLU A 122 -14.31 -14.15 -15.32
C GLU A 122 -14.28 -14.37 -16.83
N ARG A 123 -15.24 -13.80 -17.57
CA ARG A 123 -15.26 -13.87 -19.04
C ARG A 123 -14.07 -13.16 -19.68
N ARG A 124 -13.67 -12.00 -19.15
CA ARG A 124 -12.50 -11.26 -19.64
C ARG A 124 -11.20 -12.00 -19.33
N GLU A 125 -11.08 -12.61 -18.16
CA GLU A 125 -9.93 -13.42 -17.77
C GLU A 125 -9.80 -14.66 -18.67
N MET A 126 -10.90 -15.38 -18.91
CA MET A 126 -10.92 -16.52 -19.81
C MET A 126 -10.60 -16.11 -21.25
N ALA A 127 -11.12 -14.98 -21.73
CA ALA A 127 -10.78 -14.44 -23.05
C ALA A 127 -9.30 -14.03 -23.13
N ALA A 128 -8.74 -13.40 -22.10
CA ALA A 128 -7.33 -13.06 -22.03
C ALA A 128 -6.45 -14.33 -22.03
N TYR A 129 -6.82 -15.34 -21.25
CA TYR A 129 -6.11 -16.61 -21.23
C TYR A 129 -6.16 -17.31 -22.59
N ALA A 130 -7.34 -17.38 -23.21
CA ALA A 130 -7.52 -17.97 -24.54
C ALA A 130 -6.69 -17.24 -25.61
N THR A 131 -6.64 -15.91 -25.56
CA THR A 131 -5.84 -15.12 -26.51
C THR A 131 -4.34 -15.29 -26.29
N ILE A 132 -3.87 -15.34 -25.05
CA ILE A 132 -2.46 -15.64 -24.74
C ILE A 132 -2.09 -17.05 -25.20
N ALA A 133 -2.95 -18.04 -24.94
CA ALA A 133 -2.73 -19.42 -25.37
C ALA A 133 -2.70 -19.54 -26.90
N ALA A 134 -3.62 -18.88 -27.61
CA ALA A 134 -3.64 -18.83 -29.07
C ALA A 134 -2.37 -18.15 -29.62
N ALA A 135 -1.99 -16.99 -29.09
CA ALA A 135 -0.77 -16.29 -29.49
C ALA A 135 0.49 -17.13 -29.25
N LYS A 136 0.57 -17.83 -28.12
CA LYS A 136 1.66 -18.78 -27.80
C LYS A 136 1.71 -19.92 -28.82
N ALA A 137 0.56 -20.43 -29.26
CA ALA A 137 0.49 -21.47 -30.30
C ALA A 137 0.95 -20.95 -31.67
N PHE A 138 0.62 -19.72 -32.05
CA PHE A 138 1.08 -19.11 -33.31
C PHE A 138 2.59 -18.83 -33.33
N ARG A 139 3.21 -18.52 -32.18
CA ARG A 139 4.67 -18.25 -32.09
C ARG A 139 5.55 -19.49 -32.31
N LYS A 140 5.00 -20.70 -32.19
CA LYS A 140 5.74 -21.97 -32.37
C LYS A 140 5.70 -22.53 -33.80
N LYS A 141 5.05 -21.84 -34.75
CA LYS A 141 5.16 -22.11 -36.20
C LYS A 141 6.22 -21.21 -36.81
#